data_AF-A0A4V4HRY3-F1
#
_entry.id   AF-A0A4V4HRY3-F1
#
_cell.length_a   1.000
_cell.length_b   1.000
_cell.length_c   1.000
_cell.angle_alpha   90.00
_cell.angle_beta   90.00
_cell.angle_gamma   90.00
#
_symmetry.space_group_name_H-M   'P 1'
#
loop_
_entity.id
_entity.type
_entity.pdbx_description
1 polymer ?
#
loop_
_entity_poly.entity_id
_entity_poly.type
_entity_poly.pdbx_seq_one_letter_code
_entity_poly.pdbx_strand_id
1 'polypeptide(L)'
;MERFDDEIERTVLRAGRSSFWLTIMAVLTLIFGAVGGIAATGDAGGGFLLGSFATAALLYGIGQIVNLMGMQLMETWRQGRRAESDEEKQ
;
A
#
# COMPACT_ATOMS: atom_id res chain seq x y z
N MET A 1 -17.99 -18.50 12.01
CA MET A 1 -18.08 -17.13 11.48
C MET A 1 -17.13 -16.19 12.21
N GLU A 2 -17.30 -15.91 13.52
CA GLU A 2 -16.46 -14.94 14.27
C GLU A 2 -14.94 -15.10 14.08
N ARG A 3 -14.41 -16.33 14.10
CA ARG A 3 -12.97 -16.57 13.96
C ARG A 3 -12.41 -16.21 12.58
N PHE A 4 -13.23 -16.36 11.54
CA PHE A 4 -12.86 -16.07 10.16
C PHE A 4 -12.92 -14.56 9.89
N ASP A 5 -13.93 -13.90 10.47
CA ASP A 5 -14.09 -12.45 10.45
C ASP A 5 -12.89 -11.76 11.09
N ASP A 6 -12.45 -12.27 12.25
CA ASP A 6 -11.26 -11.81 12.97
C ASP A 6 -9.97 -11.94 12.13
N GLU A 7 -9.87 -12.99 11.33
CA GLU A 7 -8.69 -13.26 10.50
C GLU A 7 -8.64 -12.36 9.25
N ILE A 8 -9.81 -12.09 8.64
CA ILE A 8 -9.97 -11.14 7.55
C ILE A 8 -9.61 -9.73 8.04
N GLU A 9 -10.16 -9.29 9.17
CA GLU A 9 -9.91 -7.96 9.73
C GLU A 9 -8.42 -7.76 10.04
N ARG A 10 -7.76 -8.75 10.67
CA ARG A 10 -6.31 -8.70 10.92
C ARG A 10 -5.50 -8.60 9.63
N THR A 11 -5.92 -9.30 8.58
CA THR A 11 -5.24 -9.28 7.27
C THR A 11 -5.38 -7.93 6.59
N VAL A 12 -6.58 -7.35 6.61
CA VAL A 12 -6.85 -5.99 6.08
C VAL A 12 -6.06 -4.94 6.85
N LEU A 13 -6.04 -5.03 8.19
CA LEU A 13 -5.25 -4.12 9.04
C LEU A 13 -3.75 -4.23 8.76
N ARG A 14 -3.23 -5.44 8.55
CA ARG A 14 -1.83 -5.64 8.14
C ARG A 14 -1.55 -5.06 6.77
N ALA A 15 -2.44 -5.25 5.79
CA ALA A 15 -2.31 -4.67 4.46
C ALA A 15 -2.27 -3.13 4.52
N GLY A 16 -3.19 -2.52 5.28
CA GLY A 16 -3.21 -1.07 5.51
C GLY A 16 -1.93 -0.57 6.19
N ARG A 17 -1.45 -1.27 7.22
CA ARG A 17 -0.18 -0.92 7.89
C ARG A 17 1.02 -1.04 6.96
N SER A 18 1.08 -2.06 6.13
CA SER A 18 2.14 -2.23 5.11
C SER A 18 2.09 -1.12 4.07
N SER A 19 0.90 -0.77 3.57
CA SER A 19 0.71 0.35 2.63
C SER A 19 1.17 1.69 3.23
N PHE A 20 0.85 1.93 4.51
CA PHE A 20 1.30 3.11 5.24
C PHE A 20 2.83 3.18 5.34
N TRP A 21 3.49 2.08 5.70
CA TRP A 21 4.96 2.03 5.76
C TRP A 21 5.61 2.22 4.40
N LEU A 22 5.06 1.64 3.34
CA LEU A 22 5.55 1.85 1.97
C LEU A 22 5.40 3.30 1.53
N THR A 23 4.30 3.96 1.93
CA THR A 23 4.10 5.39 1.70
C THR A 23 5.13 6.25 2.43
N ILE A 24 5.40 5.95 3.71
CA ILE A 24 6.47 6.63 4.47
C ILE A 24 7.81 6.46 3.77
N MET A 25 8.14 5.23 3.36
CA MET A 25 9.41 4.95 2.67
C MET A 25 9.51 5.73 1.36
N ALA A 26 8.43 5.79 0.57
CA ALA A 26 8.39 6.60 -0.66
C ALA A 26 8.69 8.09 -0.38
N VAL A 27 8.09 8.67 0.66
CA VAL A 27 8.33 10.06 1.05
C VAL A 27 9.77 10.27 1.51
N LEU A 28 10.30 9.36 2.34
CA LEU A 28 11.69 9.41 2.78
C LEU A 28 12.65 9.31 1.59
N THR A 29 12.39 8.41 0.63
CA THR A 29 13.18 8.29 -0.60
C THR A 29 13.21 9.60 -1.38
N LEU A 30 12.08 10.32 -1.50
CA LEU A 30 12.06 11.63 -2.15
C LEU A 30 12.87 12.68 -1.38
N ILE A 31 12.77 12.70 -0.04
CA ILE A 31 13.53 13.64 0.79
C ILE A 31 15.04 13.39 0.64
N PHE A 32 15.48 12.14 0.77
CA PHE A 32 16.89 11.80 0.61
C PHE A 32 17.38 12.04 -0.82
N GLY A 33 16.54 11.75 -1.81
CA GLY A 33 16.79 12.06 -3.21
C GLY A 33 16.98 13.55 -3.47
N ALA A 34 16.11 14.40 -2.91
CA ALA A 34 16.20 15.84 -3.04
C ALA A 34 17.46 16.40 -2.34
N VAL A 35 17.73 15.98 -1.10
CA VAL A 35 18.91 16.41 -0.36
C VAL A 35 20.19 15.95 -1.06
N GLY A 36 20.26 14.69 -1.49
CA GLY A 36 21.40 14.13 -2.21
C GLY A 36 21.61 14.78 -3.59
N GLY A 37 20.53 15.04 -4.32
CA GLY A 37 20.55 15.71 -5.62
C GLY A 37 21.01 17.17 -5.55
N ILE A 38 20.64 17.90 -4.49
CA ILE A 38 21.09 19.28 -4.27
C ILE A 38 22.57 19.32 -3.81
N ALA A 39 22.99 18.34 -3.01
CA ALA A 39 24.37 18.24 -2.55
C ALA A 39 25.36 17.76 -3.64
N ALA A 40 24.88 16.99 -4.62
CA ALA A 40 25.69 16.51 -5.72
C ALA A 40 25.78 17.55 -6.85
N THR A 41 26.98 18.09 -7.08
CA THR A 41 27.25 19.03 -8.18
C THR A 41 27.47 18.29 -9.52
N GLY A 42 26.84 18.76 -10.60
CA GLY A 42 27.00 18.21 -11.96
C GLY A 42 26.03 17.07 -12.30
N ASP A 43 26.37 16.24 -13.28
CA ASP A 43 25.50 15.18 -13.83
C ASP A 43 25.06 14.13 -12.78
N ALA A 44 25.83 13.96 -11.71
CA ALA A 44 25.49 13.07 -10.60
C ALA A 44 24.22 13.50 -9.84
N GLY A 45 23.94 14.81 -9.73
CA GLY A 45 22.75 15.33 -9.04
C GLY A 45 21.45 15.03 -9.78
N GLY A 46 21.46 15.15 -11.11
CA GLY A 46 20.32 14.79 -11.96
C GLY A 46 19.96 13.30 -11.88
N GLY A 47 20.97 12.43 -11.89
CA GLY A 47 20.78 10.98 -11.73
C GLY A 47 20.19 10.60 -10.37
N PHE A 48 20.64 11.23 -9.28
CA PHE A 48 20.11 10.99 -7.94
C PHE A 48 18.63 11.39 -7.81
N LEU A 49 18.26 12.56 -8.34
CA LEU A 49 16.87 13.00 -8.35
C LEU A 49 16.00 12.02 -9.15
N LEU A 50 16.39 11.69 -10.37
CA LEU A 50 15.57 10.84 -11.24
C LEU A 50 15.42 9.42 -10.70
N GLY A 51 16.50 8.85 -10.14
CA GLY A 51 16.47 7.56 -9.45
C GLY A 51 15.56 7.58 -8.23
N SER A 52 15.67 8.60 -7.38
CA SER A 52 14.82 8.72 -6.18
C SER A 52 13.33 8.88 -6.51
N PHE A 53 13.00 9.64 -7.57
CA PHE A 53 11.63 9.76 -8.06
C PHE A 53 11.09 8.41 -8.56
N ALA A 54 11.87 7.68 -9.37
CA ALA A 54 11.47 6.37 -9.86
C ALA A 54 11.25 5.37 -8.72
N THR A 55 12.17 5.31 -7.75
CA THR A 55 12.05 4.44 -6.57
C THR A 55 10.85 4.82 -5.72
N ALA A 56 10.63 6.10 -5.44
CA ALA A 56 9.49 6.55 -4.66
C ALA A 56 8.15 6.26 -5.34
N ALA A 57 8.07 6.45 -6.66
CA ALA A 57 6.88 6.12 -7.45
C ALA A 57 6.55 4.63 -7.39
N LEU A 58 7.57 3.76 -7.46
CA LEU A 58 7.40 2.31 -7.32
C LEU A 58 6.93 1.93 -5.91
N LEU A 59 7.56 2.45 -4.87
CA LEU A 59 7.18 2.18 -3.49
C LEU A 59 5.73 2.62 -3.21
N TYR A 60 5.37 3.82 -3.67
CA TYR A 60 4.01 4.33 -3.56
C TYR A 60 3.02 3.46 -4.34
N GLY A 61 3.34 3.11 -5.59
CA GLY A 61 2.50 2.27 -6.43
C GLY A 61 2.23 0.89 -5.81
N ILE A 62 3.27 0.24 -5.29
CA ILE A 62 3.12 -1.04 -4.56
C ILE A 62 2.26 -0.85 -3.31
N GLY A 63 2.47 0.24 -2.56
CA GLY A 63 1.63 0.58 -1.41
C GLY A 63 0.15 0.70 -1.77
N GLN A 64 -0.18 1.33 -2.89
CA GLN A 64 -1.56 1.44 -3.38
C GLN A 64 -2.14 0.09 -3.80
N ILE A 65 -1.36 -0.76 -4.49
CA ILE A 65 -1.81 -2.10 -4.87
C ILE A 65 -2.16 -2.93 -3.63
N VAL A 66 -1.31 -2.93 -2.61
CA VAL A 66 -1.56 -3.65 -1.36
C VAL A 66 -2.84 -3.15 -0.67
N ASN A 67 -3.06 -1.83 -0.67
CA ASN A 67 -4.27 -1.24 -0.10
C ASN A 67 -5.54 -1.64 -0.88
N LEU A 68 -5.49 -1.60 -2.21
CA LEU A 68 -6.58 -2.03 -3.08
C LEU A 68 -6.91 -3.52 -2.88
N MET A 69 -5.90 -4.38 -2.77
CA MET A 69 -6.09 -5.81 -2.49
C MET A 69 -6.76 -6.03 -1.12
N GLY A 70 -6.37 -5.26 -0.10
CA GLY A 70 -7.03 -5.29 1.21
C GLY A 70 -8.50 -4.90 1.14
N MET A 71 -8.84 -3.82 0.41
CA MET A 71 -10.23 -3.41 0.21
C MET A 71 -11.04 -4.43 -0.60
N GLN A 72 -10.45 -5.02 -1.64
CA GLN A 72 -11.10 -6.07 -2.42
C GLN A 72 -11.43 -7.30 -1.57
N LEU A 73 -10.51 -7.75 -0.72
CA LEU A 73 -10.75 -8.87 0.22
C LEU A 73 -11.91 -8.57 1.17
N MET A 74 -12.01 -7.33 1.66
CA MET A 74 -13.10 -6.95 2.56
C MET A 74 -14.45 -6.87 1.84
N GLU A 75 -14.46 -6.41 0.59
CA GLU A 75 -15.69 -6.35 -0.21
C GLU A 75 -16.17 -7.74 -0.62
N THR A 76 -15.28 -8.63 -1.06
CA THR A 76 -15.65 -10.02 -1.41
C THR A 76 -16.19 -10.78 -0.20
N TRP A 77 -15.58 -10.61 0.96
CA TRP A 77 -16.08 -11.19 2.20
C TRP A 77 -17.45 -10.61 2.60
N ARG A 78 -17.66 -9.29 2.46
CA ARG A 78 -18.96 -8.67 2.72
C ARG A 78 -20.05 -9.17 1.78
N GLN A 79 -19.72 -9.43 0.51
CA GLN A 79 -20.65 -10.02 -0.46
C GLN A 79 -20.98 -11.48 -0.12
N GLY A 80 -19.98 -12.28 0.27
CA GLY A 80 -20.19 -13.66 0.72
C GLY A 80 -21.16 -13.77 1.89
N ARG A 81 -21.00 -12.91 2.92
CA ARG A 81 -21.93 -12.90 4.07
C ARG A 81 -23.36 -12.52 3.71
N ARG A 82 -23.57 -11.65 2.71
CA ARG A 82 -24.93 -11.27 2.26
C ARG A 82 -25.62 -12.43 1.54
N ALA A 83 -24.89 -13.14 0.68
CA ALA A 83 -25.42 -14.31 -0.03
C ALA A 83 -25.88 -15.41 0.94
N GLU A 84 -25.06 -15.71 1.96
CA GLU A 84 -25.41 -16.71 2.98
C GLU A 84 -26.65 -16.30 3.79
N SER A 85 -26.79 -15.02 4.11
CA SER A 85 -27.99 -14.50 4.81
C SER A 85 -29.27 -14.49 3.98
N ASP A 86 -29.16 -14.53 2.65
CA ASP A 86 -30.31 -14.59 1.75
C ASP A 86 -30.73 -16.05 1.49
N GLU A 87 -29.79 -17.02 1.56
CA GLU A 87 -30.08 -18.45 1.54
C GLU A 87 -30.80 -18.92 2.81
N GLU A 88 -30.45 -18.41 4.00
CA GLU A 88 -31.13 -18.76 5.27
C GLU A 88 -32.59 -18.28 5.36
N LYS A 89 -33.02 -17.36 4.50
CA LYS A 89 -34.40 -16.82 4.50
C LYS A 89 -35.35 -17.56 3.56
N GLN A 90 -34.86 -18.49 2.75
CA GLN A 90 -35.67 -19.35 1.88
C GLN A 90 -36.03 -20.66 2.58
#